data_AF-A0A439LSG5-F1
#
_entry.id   AF-A0A439LSG5-F1
#
_cell.length_a   1.000
_cell.length_b   1.000
_cell.length_c   1.000
_cell.angle_alpha   90.00
_cell.angle_beta   90.00
_cell.angle_gamma   90.00
#
_symmetry.space_group_name_H-M   'P 1'
#
loop_
_entity.id
_entity.type
_entity.pdbx_description
1 polymer ?
#
loop_
_entity_poly.entity_id
_entity_poly.type
_entity_poly.pdbx_seq_one_letter_code
_entity_poly.pdbx_strand_id
1 'polypeptide(L)'
;MTNNVPTQRDTRIDVFRALALLTIFINHVPGTIFEYFTHKNFGFSDSAEAFVLVSGIAVGLAYGLKFQPGNRLLIILKAWRRAGVLYVTHVMTTVATLAIFSAAALHFSRPDLLKLINIQMIIEDTPEALLGIAALGHQIGYNNILSMYAVVLLMMPLFLWIGTFSLRLMLAASALLWLIVGIFQIAPSNYPGDGLWFLNPLSWQFLFVIGIAGMLHVKRGGEIRFNWMMASAAVGYLVGALIWVRLPLWGIETASGLPTVLTGFDKTFLSLSRLMHI
;
A
#
# COMPACT_ATOMS: atom_id res chain seq x y z
N MET A 1 20.05 20.58 -32.08
CA MET A 1 20.40 19.40 -31.26
C MET A 1 19.83 19.62 -29.87
N THR A 2 18.72 18.98 -29.55
CA THR A 2 18.14 19.04 -28.21
C THR A 2 18.95 18.12 -27.30
N ASN A 3 19.75 18.71 -26.41
CA ASN A 3 20.45 17.97 -25.37
C ASN A 3 19.40 17.35 -24.44
N ASN A 4 19.01 16.11 -24.73
CA ASN A 4 18.36 15.23 -23.77
C ASN A 4 19.38 14.91 -22.69
N VAL A 5 19.55 15.81 -21.72
CA VAL A 5 20.18 15.45 -20.46
C VAL A 5 19.31 14.32 -19.89
N PRO A 6 19.82 13.08 -19.76
CA PRO A 6 19.04 12.01 -19.19
C PRO A 6 18.66 12.46 -17.79
N THR A 7 17.36 12.58 -17.51
CA THR A 7 16.86 12.81 -16.15
C THR A 7 17.43 11.70 -15.27
N GLN A 8 18.45 12.03 -14.48
CA GLN A 8 19.14 11.07 -13.64
C GLN A 8 18.13 10.48 -12.67
N ARG A 9 17.96 9.16 -12.73
CA ARG A 9 17.08 8.41 -11.84
C ARG A 9 17.57 8.58 -10.40
N ASP A 10 16.70 8.97 -9.48
CA ASP A 10 17.08 9.10 -8.07
C ASP A 10 17.21 7.71 -7.43
N THR A 11 18.43 7.20 -7.40
CA THR A 11 18.76 5.87 -6.90
C THR A 11 18.46 5.70 -5.41
N ARG A 12 18.39 6.80 -4.64
CA ARG A 12 18.09 6.75 -3.19
C ARG A 12 16.69 6.21 -2.95
N ILE A 13 15.73 6.63 -3.77
CA ILE A 13 14.35 6.15 -3.70
C ILE A 13 14.27 4.66 -4.06
N ASP A 14 15.08 4.20 -5.01
CA ASP A 14 15.13 2.79 -5.35
C ASP A 14 15.71 1.94 -4.21
N VAL A 15 16.71 2.43 -3.49
CA VAL A 15 17.26 1.77 -2.29
C VAL A 15 16.19 1.62 -1.21
N PHE A 16 15.47 2.69 -0.87
CA PHE A 16 14.40 2.62 0.13
C PHE A 16 13.28 1.67 -0.30
N ARG A 17 12.91 1.65 -1.58
CA ARG A 17 11.93 0.69 -2.12
C ARG A 17 12.42 -0.75 -2.02
N ALA A 18 13.69 -1.00 -2.34
CA ALA A 18 14.30 -2.33 -2.25
C ALA A 18 14.35 -2.82 -0.80
N LEU A 19 14.73 -1.97 0.15
CA LEU A 19 14.72 -2.28 1.58
C LEU A 19 13.30 -2.58 2.10
N ALA A 20 12.31 -1.80 1.67
CA ALA A 20 10.91 -2.06 2.00
C ALA A 20 10.44 -3.42 1.45
N LEU A 21 10.76 -3.74 0.19
CA LEU A 21 10.43 -5.04 -0.41
C LEU A 21 11.12 -6.22 0.29
N LEU A 22 12.40 -6.08 0.65
CA LEU A 22 13.15 -7.09 1.38
C LEU A 22 12.54 -7.37 2.75
N THR A 23 12.19 -6.31 3.48
CA THR A 23 11.57 -6.45 4.80
C THR A 23 10.12 -6.96 4.73
N ILE A 24 9.36 -6.62 3.68
CA ILE A 24 8.07 -7.26 3.39
C ILE A 24 8.27 -8.76 3.20
N PHE A 25 9.22 -9.17 2.35
CA PHE A 25 9.53 -10.59 2.12
C PHE A 25 9.88 -11.33 3.41
N ILE A 26 10.81 -10.79 4.21
CA ILE A 26 11.18 -11.37 5.51
C ILE A 26 9.96 -11.53 6.41
N ASN A 27 9.08 -10.53 6.46
CA ASN A 27 7.86 -10.58 7.28
C ASN A 27 6.85 -11.63 6.83
N HIS A 28 6.95 -12.11 5.59
CA HIS A 28 6.06 -13.09 4.98
C HIS A 28 6.63 -14.51 5.00
N VAL A 29 7.85 -14.69 5.54
CA VAL A 29 8.46 -16.01 5.82
C VAL A 29 8.73 -16.10 7.33
N PRO A 30 7.68 -16.34 8.14
CA PRO A 30 7.80 -16.36 9.60
C PRO A 30 8.65 -17.54 10.09
N GLY A 31 9.21 -17.42 11.29
CA GLY A 31 10.07 -18.43 11.91
C GLY A 31 11.57 -18.27 11.62
N THR A 32 11.97 -17.17 10.98
CA THR A 32 13.39 -16.83 10.74
C THR A 32 13.86 -15.76 11.72
N ILE A 33 15.14 -15.79 12.11
CA ILE A 33 15.72 -14.78 13.02
C ILE A 33 15.60 -13.35 12.47
N PHE A 34 15.58 -13.20 11.14
CA PHE A 34 15.47 -11.91 10.48
C PHE A 34 14.15 -11.20 10.78
N GLU A 35 13.08 -11.95 11.04
CA GLU A 35 11.77 -11.35 11.26
C GLU A 35 11.71 -10.51 12.54
N TYR A 36 12.58 -10.75 13.52
CA TYR A 36 12.64 -9.95 14.76
C TYR A 36 13.27 -8.58 14.56
N PHE A 37 14.06 -8.40 13.50
CA PHE A 37 14.75 -7.16 13.19
C PHE A 37 13.96 -6.25 12.24
N THR A 38 12.79 -6.68 11.79
CA THR A 38 11.98 -5.88 10.87
C THR A 38 11.08 -4.90 11.62
N HIS A 39 10.69 -3.86 10.89
CA HIS A 39 9.87 -2.74 11.35
C HIS A 39 8.56 -3.16 12.05
N LYS A 40 7.98 -4.32 11.69
CA LYS A 40 6.71 -4.80 12.27
C LYS A 40 6.75 -5.01 13.79
N ASN A 41 7.94 -5.17 14.39
CA ASN A 41 8.09 -5.46 15.83
C ASN A 41 8.35 -4.22 16.69
N PHE A 42 8.36 -3.03 16.09
CA PHE A 42 8.77 -1.79 16.77
C PHE A 42 7.67 -0.72 16.79
N GLY A 43 6.48 -1.00 16.25
CA GLY A 43 5.36 -0.08 16.30
C GLY A 43 4.14 -0.59 15.53
N PHE A 44 3.25 0.33 15.17
CA PHE A 44 1.92 -0.01 14.67
C PHE A 44 1.86 -0.35 13.18
N SER A 45 2.86 0.09 12.40
CA SER A 45 2.93 -0.16 10.96
C SER A 45 4.10 -1.05 10.57
N ASP A 46 4.11 -1.53 9.33
CA ASP A 46 5.17 -2.34 8.77
C ASP A 46 5.72 -1.73 7.47
N SER A 47 6.56 -2.48 6.79
CA SER A 47 7.24 -2.02 5.59
C SER A 47 6.30 -1.77 4.40
N ALA A 48 5.05 -2.25 4.44
CA ALA A 48 4.07 -2.00 3.40
C ALA A 48 3.67 -0.51 3.35
N GLU A 49 3.48 0.15 4.50
CA GLU A 49 3.13 1.57 4.52
C GLU A 49 4.28 2.43 3.99
N ALA A 50 5.50 2.17 4.46
CA ALA A 50 6.70 2.83 3.95
C ALA A 50 6.84 2.63 2.43
N PHE A 51 6.61 1.42 1.93
CA PHE A 51 6.64 1.13 0.49
C PHE A 51 5.62 1.97 -0.29
N VAL A 52 4.40 2.12 0.22
CA VAL A 52 3.33 2.89 -0.44
C VAL A 52 3.63 4.39 -0.44
N LEU A 53 4.11 4.94 0.69
CA LEU A 53 4.55 6.34 0.77
C LEU A 53 5.66 6.63 -0.26
N VAL A 54 6.72 5.82 -0.25
CA VAL A 54 7.86 5.98 -1.17
C VAL A 54 7.43 5.76 -2.62
N SER A 55 6.48 4.88 -2.88
CA SER A 55 5.89 4.71 -4.21
C SER A 55 5.13 5.95 -4.68
N GLY A 56 4.44 6.65 -3.78
CA GLY A 56 3.82 7.96 -4.05
C GLY A 56 4.86 9.02 -4.39
N ILE A 57 5.94 9.08 -3.61
CA ILE A 57 7.09 9.97 -3.87
C ILE A 57 7.68 9.71 -5.27
N ALA A 58 7.94 8.45 -5.61
CA ALA A 58 8.47 8.05 -6.91
C ALA A 58 7.55 8.46 -8.08
N VAL A 59 6.23 8.33 -7.89
CA VAL A 59 5.23 8.74 -8.86
C VAL A 59 5.18 10.27 -9.01
N GLY A 60 5.25 11.01 -7.90
CA GLY A 60 5.38 12.47 -7.90
C GLY A 60 6.60 12.94 -8.70
N LEU A 61 7.74 12.27 -8.58
CA LEU A 61 8.94 12.53 -9.39
C LEU A 61 8.74 12.20 -10.87
N ALA A 62 8.19 11.02 -11.17
CA ALA A 62 8.14 10.51 -12.53
C ALA A 62 7.11 11.24 -13.41
N TYR A 63 5.97 11.59 -12.83
CA TYR A 63 4.78 12.08 -13.55
C TYR A 63 4.33 13.48 -13.13
N GLY A 64 4.63 13.91 -11.89
CA GLY A 64 4.04 15.09 -11.26
C GLY A 64 4.20 16.38 -12.07
N LEU A 65 5.44 16.84 -12.29
CA LEU A 65 5.71 18.07 -13.06
C LEU A 65 5.36 17.95 -14.55
N LYS A 66 5.27 16.73 -15.08
CA LYS A 66 4.95 16.45 -16.48
C LYS A 66 3.44 16.49 -16.76
N PHE A 67 2.62 16.48 -15.71
CA PHE A 67 1.16 16.53 -15.81
C PHE A 67 0.65 17.96 -16.07
N GLN A 68 0.91 18.48 -17.26
CA GLN A 68 0.54 19.84 -17.69
C GLN A 68 -0.43 19.81 -18.88
N PRO A 69 -1.19 20.89 -19.14
CA PRO A 69 -2.03 21.01 -20.34
C PRO A 69 -1.27 20.59 -21.61
N GLY A 70 -1.91 19.82 -22.50
CA GLY A 70 -1.28 19.23 -23.68
C GLY A 70 -0.59 17.87 -23.46
N ASN A 71 -0.09 17.57 -22.24
CA ASN A 71 0.59 16.30 -21.94
C ASN A 71 -0.21 15.36 -21.00
N ARG A 72 -1.35 15.82 -20.46
CA ARG A 72 -2.17 15.07 -19.48
C ARG A 72 -2.55 13.68 -19.98
N LEU A 73 -3.05 13.58 -21.21
CA LEU A 73 -3.49 12.30 -21.79
C LEU A 73 -2.33 11.29 -21.89
N LEU A 74 -1.15 11.74 -22.31
CA LEU A 74 0.02 10.86 -22.40
C LEU A 74 0.43 10.33 -21.02
N ILE A 75 0.37 11.17 -19.97
CA ILE A 75 0.68 10.74 -18.61
C ILE A 75 -0.38 9.78 -18.06
N ILE A 76 -1.67 10.02 -18.33
CA ILE A 76 -2.77 9.11 -17.99
C ILE A 76 -2.51 7.73 -18.60
N LEU A 77 -2.27 7.68 -19.92
CA LEU A 77 -2.04 6.42 -20.64
C LEU A 77 -0.79 5.69 -20.13
N LYS A 78 0.28 6.42 -19.79
CA LYS A 78 1.48 5.82 -19.19
C LYS A 78 1.20 5.21 -17.81
N ALA A 79 0.41 5.89 -16.98
CA ALA A 79 0.04 5.39 -15.67
C ALA A 79 -0.87 4.16 -15.77
N TRP A 80 -1.86 4.19 -16.65
CA TRP A 80 -2.79 3.08 -16.87
C TRP A 80 -2.12 1.88 -17.54
N ARG A 81 -1.18 2.10 -18.47
CA ARG A 81 -0.33 1.01 -18.98
C ARG A 81 0.44 0.34 -17.85
N ARG A 82 0.99 1.12 -16.91
CA ARG A 82 1.71 0.57 -15.74
C ARG A 82 0.76 -0.18 -14.80
N ALA A 83 -0.46 0.32 -14.57
CA ALA A 83 -1.49 -0.40 -13.83
C ALA A 83 -1.84 -1.73 -14.50
N GLY A 84 -1.96 -1.76 -15.84
CA GLY A 84 -2.16 -2.99 -16.61
C GLY A 84 -1.02 -3.99 -16.48
N VAL A 85 0.24 -3.52 -16.48
CA VAL A 85 1.40 -4.40 -16.23
C VAL A 85 1.33 -5.00 -14.81
N LEU A 86 0.94 -4.22 -13.81
CA LEU A 86 0.78 -4.73 -12.44
C LEU A 86 -0.36 -5.73 -12.33
N TYR A 87 -1.47 -5.50 -13.01
CA TYR A 87 -2.58 -6.45 -13.10
C TYR A 87 -2.11 -7.79 -13.68
N VAL A 88 -1.45 -7.77 -14.83
CA VAL A 88 -0.90 -9.01 -15.45
C VAL A 88 0.13 -9.65 -14.53
N THR A 89 1.00 -8.86 -13.91
CA THR A 89 1.99 -9.37 -12.96
C THR A 89 1.30 -10.06 -11.79
N HIS A 90 0.28 -9.44 -11.19
CA HIS A 90 -0.49 -10.01 -10.08
C HIS A 90 -1.12 -11.35 -10.48
N VAL A 91 -1.83 -11.40 -11.61
CA VAL A 91 -2.44 -12.65 -12.10
C VAL A 91 -1.37 -13.73 -12.32
N MET A 92 -0.27 -13.41 -12.99
CA MET A 92 0.80 -14.38 -13.24
C MET A 92 1.49 -14.86 -11.96
N THR A 93 1.71 -13.98 -10.98
CA THR A 93 2.26 -14.37 -9.68
C THR A 93 1.29 -15.22 -8.87
N THR A 94 -0.02 -14.98 -8.99
CA THR A 94 -1.06 -15.82 -8.38
C THR A 94 -1.05 -17.21 -9.01
N VAL A 95 -1.01 -17.31 -10.34
CA VAL A 95 -0.86 -18.60 -11.06
C VAL A 95 0.41 -19.34 -10.63
N ALA A 96 1.55 -18.64 -10.56
CA ALA A 96 2.81 -19.24 -10.12
C ALA A 96 2.74 -19.76 -8.67
N THR A 97 2.11 -18.99 -7.77
CA THR A 97 1.92 -19.40 -6.37
C THR A 97 1.05 -20.64 -6.28
N LEU A 98 -0.07 -20.69 -7.01
CA LEU A 98 -0.94 -21.87 -7.06
C LEU A 98 -0.20 -23.10 -7.59
N ALA A 99 0.64 -22.93 -8.61
CA ALA A 99 1.45 -24.02 -9.16
C ALA A 99 2.47 -24.55 -8.12
N ILE A 100 3.15 -23.65 -7.40
CA ILE A 100 4.11 -24.03 -6.34
C ILE A 100 3.41 -24.78 -5.21
N PHE A 101 2.29 -24.26 -4.69
CA PHE A 101 1.54 -24.91 -3.60
C PHE A 101 0.96 -26.25 -4.03
N SER A 102 0.44 -26.35 -5.26
CA SER A 102 -0.07 -27.61 -5.81
C SER A 102 1.05 -28.65 -6.00
N ALA A 103 2.19 -28.24 -6.55
CA ALA A 103 3.35 -29.12 -6.71
C ALA A 103 3.86 -29.61 -5.35
N ALA A 104 3.95 -28.75 -4.34
CA ALA A 104 4.34 -29.11 -2.99
C ALA A 104 3.33 -30.06 -2.34
N ALA A 105 2.03 -29.79 -2.47
CA ALA A 105 0.97 -30.64 -1.92
C ALA A 105 1.06 -32.08 -2.47
N LEU A 106 1.29 -32.20 -3.79
CA LEU A 106 1.45 -33.50 -4.46
C LEU A 106 2.77 -34.18 -4.07
N HIS A 107 3.90 -33.46 -4.14
CA HIS A 107 5.22 -34.05 -3.90
C HIS A 107 5.42 -34.52 -2.46
N PHE A 108 4.93 -33.75 -1.49
CA PHE A 108 5.06 -34.06 -0.06
C PHE A 108 3.86 -34.81 0.52
N SER A 109 2.84 -35.14 -0.29
CA SER A 109 1.58 -35.74 0.18
C SER A 109 0.91 -34.94 1.31
N ARG A 110 0.92 -33.61 1.16
CA ARG A 110 0.41 -32.62 2.14
C ARG A 110 -0.76 -31.81 1.54
N PRO A 111 -1.97 -32.39 1.44
CA PRO A 111 -3.12 -31.71 0.84
C PRO A 111 -3.59 -30.49 1.65
N ASP A 112 -3.21 -30.41 2.94
CA ASP A 112 -3.46 -29.26 3.81
C ASP A 112 -2.82 -27.95 3.29
N LEU A 113 -1.76 -28.03 2.48
CA LEU A 113 -1.14 -26.86 1.86
C LEU A 113 -2.14 -26.10 0.96
N LEU A 114 -3.10 -26.80 0.34
CA LEU A 114 -4.13 -26.18 -0.49
C LEU A 114 -5.22 -25.46 0.32
N LYS A 115 -5.18 -25.55 1.66
CA LYS A 115 -6.08 -24.80 2.55
C LYS A 115 -5.44 -23.50 3.06
N LEU A 116 -4.15 -23.31 2.83
CA LEU A 116 -3.42 -22.14 3.28
C LEU A 116 -3.67 -20.95 2.35
N ILE A 117 -3.42 -19.75 2.87
CA ILE A 117 -3.35 -18.49 2.11
C ILE A 117 -4.55 -18.26 1.17
N ASN A 118 -5.74 -18.72 1.56
CA ASN A 118 -6.99 -18.56 0.81
C ASN A 118 -7.02 -19.33 -0.54
N ILE A 119 -6.24 -20.40 -0.68
CA ILE A 119 -6.30 -21.30 -1.85
C ILE A 119 -7.54 -22.18 -1.82
N GLN A 120 -8.04 -22.52 -0.62
CA GLN A 120 -9.17 -23.43 -0.42
C GLN A 120 -10.37 -23.08 -1.29
N MET A 121 -10.70 -21.80 -1.38
CA MET A 121 -11.82 -21.27 -2.16
C MET A 121 -11.71 -21.56 -3.65
N ILE A 122 -10.49 -21.64 -4.20
CA ILE A 122 -10.26 -21.98 -5.61
C ILE A 122 -10.56 -23.47 -5.86
N ILE A 123 -10.34 -24.32 -4.85
CA ILE A 123 -10.59 -25.75 -4.94
C ILE A 123 -12.07 -26.06 -4.72
N GLU A 124 -12.72 -25.36 -3.80
CA GLU A 124 -14.13 -25.60 -3.44
C GLU A 124 -15.11 -24.96 -4.42
N ASP A 125 -14.77 -23.78 -4.95
CA ASP A 125 -15.66 -22.98 -5.79
C ASP A 125 -14.91 -22.42 -7.02
N THR A 126 -14.40 -23.33 -7.85
CA THR A 126 -13.44 -23.00 -8.92
C THR A 126 -13.93 -21.96 -9.93
N PRO A 127 -15.14 -22.04 -10.52
CA PRO A 127 -15.55 -21.07 -11.53
C PRO A 127 -15.64 -19.64 -10.97
N GLU A 128 -16.26 -19.49 -9.81
CA GLU A 128 -16.45 -18.26 -9.06
C GLU A 128 -15.10 -17.68 -8.62
N ALA A 129 -14.19 -18.54 -8.13
CA ALA A 129 -12.86 -18.11 -7.73
C ALA A 129 -12.00 -17.69 -8.93
N LEU A 130 -12.12 -18.34 -10.09
CA LEU A 130 -11.45 -17.91 -11.33
C LEU A 130 -11.94 -16.55 -11.81
N LEU A 131 -13.26 -16.31 -11.73
CA LEU A 131 -13.85 -14.99 -11.98
C LEU A 131 -13.32 -13.96 -10.97
N GLY A 132 -13.29 -14.33 -9.68
CA GLY A 132 -12.74 -13.51 -8.61
C GLY A 132 -11.28 -13.12 -8.87
N ILE A 133 -10.40 -14.06 -9.23
CA ILE A 133 -9.00 -13.78 -9.54
C ILE A 133 -8.88 -12.83 -10.74
N ALA A 134 -9.64 -13.07 -11.82
CA ALA A 134 -9.63 -12.22 -13.00
C ALA A 134 -10.15 -10.80 -12.70
N ALA A 135 -11.14 -10.67 -11.83
CA ALA A 135 -11.68 -9.38 -11.40
C ALA A 135 -10.88 -8.71 -10.26
N LEU A 136 -9.79 -9.33 -9.79
CA LEU A 136 -9.07 -8.99 -8.56
C LEU A 136 -9.90 -9.11 -7.27
N GLY A 137 -11.13 -9.62 -7.35
CA GLY A 137 -12.03 -9.88 -6.22
C GLY A 137 -11.48 -10.93 -5.27
N HIS A 138 -10.90 -12.02 -5.80
CA HIS A 138 -10.28 -13.08 -5.00
C HIS A 138 -8.78 -12.91 -5.01
N GLN A 139 -8.20 -12.65 -3.84
CA GLN A 139 -6.76 -12.49 -3.68
C GLN A 139 -6.25 -13.57 -2.74
N ILE A 140 -5.29 -14.36 -3.22
CA ILE A 140 -4.57 -15.28 -2.34
C ILE A 140 -3.70 -14.47 -1.38
N GLY A 141 -3.55 -15.00 -0.17
CA GLY A 141 -2.74 -14.38 0.88
C GLY A 141 -1.37 -13.97 0.35
N TYR A 142 -0.86 -12.83 0.86
CA TYR A 142 0.45 -12.27 0.52
C TYR A 142 0.58 -11.62 -0.87
N ASN A 143 -0.41 -11.71 -1.77
CA ASN A 143 -0.37 -11.08 -3.10
C ASN A 143 -1.12 -9.74 -3.20
N ASN A 144 -1.67 -9.25 -2.09
CA ASN A 144 -2.66 -8.17 -2.06
C ASN A 144 -2.10 -6.78 -2.38
N ILE A 145 -0.78 -6.57 -2.25
CA ILE A 145 -0.18 -5.24 -2.42
C ILE A 145 -0.14 -4.81 -3.89
N LEU A 146 -0.02 -5.76 -4.83
CA LEU A 146 0.02 -5.45 -6.27
C LEU A 146 -1.34 -4.96 -6.78
N SER A 147 -2.43 -5.64 -6.40
CA SER A 147 -3.79 -5.28 -6.80
C SER A 147 -4.17 -3.90 -6.27
N MET A 148 -3.92 -3.65 -4.98
CA MET A 148 -4.12 -2.33 -4.37
C MET A 148 -3.32 -1.24 -5.11
N TYR A 149 -2.04 -1.50 -5.39
CA TYR A 149 -1.19 -0.52 -6.09
C TYR A 149 -1.64 -0.25 -7.52
N ALA A 150 -2.13 -1.26 -8.23
CA ALA A 150 -2.71 -1.10 -9.57
C ALA A 150 -3.92 -0.14 -9.53
N VAL A 151 -4.83 -0.33 -8.58
CA VAL A 151 -6.01 0.56 -8.41
C VAL A 151 -5.59 1.98 -8.06
N VAL A 152 -4.65 2.16 -7.13
CA VAL A 152 -4.14 3.49 -6.76
C VAL A 152 -3.47 4.19 -7.95
N LEU A 153 -2.78 3.47 -8.85
CA LEU A 153 -2.26 4.04 -10.10
C LEU A 153 -3.35 4.41 -11.11
N LEU A 154 -4.49 3.71 -11.12
CA LEU A 154 -5.65 4.12 -11.92
C LEU A 154 -6.26 5.43 -11.39
N MET A 155 -6.30 5.61 -10.07
CA MET A 155 -6.77 6.84 -9.40
C MET A 155 -5.77 8.00 -9.51
N MET A 156 -4.47 7.71 -9.68
CA MET A 156 -3.40 8.70 -9.67
C MET A 156 -3.65 9.93 -10.57
N PRO A 157 -4.13 9.83 -11.82
CA PRO A 157 -4.36 11.00 -12.64
C PRO A 157 -5.40 11.98 -12.07
N LEU A 158 -6.41 11.48 -11.35
CA LEU A 158 -7.39 12.32 -10.68
C LEU A 158 -6.71 13.19 -9.61
N PHE A 159 -5.87 12.57 -8.77
CA PHE A 159 -5.13 13.30 -7.75
C PHE A 159 -4.13 14.29 -8.36
N LEU A 160 -3.38 13.90 -9.39
CA LEU A 160 -2.48 14.83 -10.09
C LEU A 160 -3.25 16.02 -10.69
N TRP A 161 -4.44 15.78 -11.24
CA TRP A 161 -5.30 16.83 -11.75
C TRP A 161 -5.75 17.81 -10.65
N ILE A 162 -6.24 17.31 -9.52
CA ILE A 162 -6.58 18.16 -8.35
C ILE A 162 -5.34 18.93 -7.86
N GLY A 163 -4.19 18.26 -7.82
CA GLY A 163 -2.91 18.83 -7.43
C GLY A 163 -2.38 19.93 -8.38
N THR A 164 -2.90 20.04 -9.61
CA THR A 164 -2.61 21.19 -10.48
C THR A 164 -3.27 22.47 -10.00
N PHE A 165 -4.41 22.38 -9.29
CA PHE A 165 -5.07 23.55 -8.70
C PHE A 165 -4.53 23.86 -7.30
N SER A 166 -4.44 22.85 -6.43
CA SER A 166 -3.94 23.02 -5.07
C SER A 166 -3.50 21.69 -4.45
N LEU A 167 -2.29 21.64 -3.90
CA LEU A 167 -1.83 20.48 -3.13
C LEU A 167 -2.63 20.29 -1.84
N ARG A 168 -3.11 21.38 -1.23
CA ARG A 168 -3.96 21.32 -0.04
C ARG A 168 -5.30 20.68 -0.36
N LEU A 169 -5.90 21.04 -1.49
CA LEU A 169 -7.16 20.44 -1.95
C LEU A 169 -6.99 18.95 -2.26
N MET A 170 -5.88 18.57 -2.91
CA MET A 170 -5.56 17.17 -3.20
C MET A 170 -5.45 16.33 -1.92
N LEU A 171 -4.73 16.84 -0.91
CA LEU A 171 -4.61 16.18 0.38
C LEU A 171 -5.94 16.13 1.13
N ALA A 172 -6.71 17.22 1.15
CA ALA A 172 -8.00 17.28 1.82
C ALA A 172 -9.02 16.31 1.20
N ALA A 173 -9.11 16.24 -0.13
CA ALA A 173 -9.99 15.31 -0.82
C ALA A 173 -9.59 13.85 -0.55
N SER A 174 -8.30 13.56 -0.56
CA SER A 174 -7.76 12.23 -0.28
C SER A 174 -7.96 11.81 1.19
N ALA A 175 -7.76 12.72 2.14
CA ALA A 175 -8.02 12.51 3.56
C ALA A 175 -9.52 12.31 3.85
N LEU A 176 -10.39 13.09 3.20
CA LEU A 176 -11.83 12.96 3.35
C LEU A 176 -12.31 11.60 2.81
N LEU A 177 -11.79 11.18 1.65
CA LEU A 177 -12.09 9.85 1.12
C LEU A 177 -11.66 8.76 2.11
N TRP A 178 -10.42 8.80 2.60
CA TRP A 178 -9.90 7.85 3.61
C TRP A 178 -10.78 7.81 4.88
N LEU A 179 -11.17 8.97 5.39
CA LEU A 179 -11.97 9.07 6.60
C LEU A 179 -13.38 8.51 6.38
N ILE A 180 -14.05 8.88 5.29
CA ILE A 180 -15.40 8.40 4.96
C ILE A 180 -15.38 6.88 4.79
N VAL A 181 -14.49 6.35 3.96
CA VAL A 181 -14.46 4.89 3.72
C VAL A 181 -14.02 4.11 4.96
N GLY A 182 -13.19 4.70 5.82
CA GLY A 182 -12.82 4.12 7.11
C GLY A 182 -13.94 4.14 8.14
N ILE A 183 -14.76 5.19 8.21
CA ILE A 183 -15.91 5.26 9.12
C ILE A 183 -17.01 4.29 8.67
N PHE A 184 -17.33 4.30 7.38
CA PHE A 184 -18.41 3.50 6.81
C PHE A 184 -17.96 2.10 6.35
N GLN A 185 -16.70 1.74 6.59
CA GLN A 185 -16.10 0.45 6.24
C GLN A 185 -16.32 0.07 4.75
N ILE A 186 -16.16 1.04 3.85
CA ILE A 186 -16.36 0.86 2.41
C ILE A 186 -15.05 0.37 1.76
N ALA A 187 -15.07 -0.82 1.19
CA ALA A 187 -13.97 -1.35 0.40
C ALA A 187 -14.51 -2.28 -0.71
N PRO A 188 -13.70 -2.62 -1.73
CA PRO A 188 -14.06 -3.66 -2.68
C PRO A 188 -14.28 -5.01 -1.96
N SER A 189 -15.26 -5.80 -2.42
CA SER A 189 -15.55 -7.10 -1.80
C SER A 189 -14.53 -8.16 -2.19
N ASN A 190 -14.32 -9.12 -1.29
CA ASN A 190 -13.43 -10.26 -1.48
C ASN A 190 -14.13 -11.43 -2.20
N TYR A 191 -14.75 -11.20 -3.36
CA TYR A 191 -15.53 -12.23 -4.06
C TYR A 191 -14.68 -13.38 -4.61
N PRO A 192 -15.07 -14.66 -4.46
CA PRO A 192 -16.37 -15.14 -3.96
C PRO A 192 -16.47 -15.33 -2.45
N GLY A 193 -15.40 -15.08 -1.72
CA GLY A 193 -15.41 -15.14 -0.27
C GLY A 193 -16.19 -14.01 0.38
N ASP A 194 -16.36 -14.14 1.69
CA ASP A 194 -16.94 -13.09 2.50
C ASP A 194 -15.91 -12.00 2.83
N GLY A 195 -16.43 -10.81 3.12
CA GLY A 195 -15.64 -9.67 3.58
C GLY A 195 -15.08 -8.79 2.46
N LEU A 196 -13.98 -8.12 2.78
CA LEU A 196 -13.44 -7.00 2.02
C LEU A 196 -11.99 -7.27 1.62
N TRP A 197 -11.51 -6.54 0.62
CA TRP A 197 -10.10 -6.55 0.25
C TRP A 197 -9.23 -6.19 1.47
N PHE A 198 -8.25 -7.03 1.77
CA PHE A 198 -7.34 -6.83 2.91
C PHE A 198 -6.53 -5.53 2.84
N LEU A 199 -6.21 -5.05 1.63
CA LEU A 199 -5.60 -3.72 1.44
C LEU A 199 -6.59 -2.87 0.64
N ASN A 200 -7.37 -2.05 1.33
CA ASN A 200 -8.39 -1.22 0.69
C ASN A 200 -7.75 -0.05 -0.08
N PRO A 201 -7.80 -0.04 -1.43
CA PRO A 201 -7.19 1.04 -2.21
C PRO A 201 -7.80 2.42 -1.93
N LEU A 202 -9.06 2.49 -1.50
CA LEU A 202 -9.73 3.75 -1.17
C LEU A 202 -9.18 4.40 0.11
N SER A 203 -8.65 3.58 1.03
CA SER A 203 -8.00 4.05 2.25
C SER A 203 -6.50 4.29 2.01
N TRP A 204 -5.83 3.31 1.41
CA TRP A 204 -4.37 3.31 1.21
C TRP A 204 -3.88 4.36 0.20
N GLN A 205 -4.77 4.83 -0.69
CA GLN A 205 -4.46 5.96 -1.56
C GLN A 205 -4.02 7.20 -0.78
N PHE A 206 -4.46 7.40 0.47
CA PHE A 206 -4.11 8.60 1.22
C PHE A 206 -2.61 8.71 1.48
N LEU A 207 -1.99 7.63 1.97
CA LEU A 207 -0.55 7.58 2.18
C LEU A 207 0.24 7.75 0.87
N PHE A 208 -0.27 7.18 -0.21
CA PHE A 208 0.31 7.37 -1.54
C PHE A 208 0.22 8.83 -2.02
N VAL A 209 -0.92 9.49 -1.80
CA VAL A 209 -1.15 10.89 -2.16
C VAL A 209 -0.32 11.84 -1.28
N ILE A 210 -0.08 11.52 0.00
CA ILE A 210 0.88 12.24 0.86
C ILE A 210 2.26 12.23 0.20
N GLY A 211 2.73 11.08 -0.28
CA GLY A 211 4.01 10.96 -0.98
C GLY A 211 4.07 11.80 -2.27
N ILE A 212 3.00 11.79 -3.08
CA ILE A 212 2.89 12.63 -4.27
C ILE A 212 2.93 14.11 -3.89
N ALA A 213 2.15 14.53 -2.89
CA ALA A 213 2.03 15.92 -2.46
C ALA A 213 3.36 16.47 -1.95
N GLY A 214 4.04 15.71 -1.08
CA GLY A 214 5.35 16.10 -0.55
C GLY A 214 6.37 16.28 -1.66
N MET A 215 6.42 15.36 -2.61
CA MET A 215 7.34 15.46 -3.73
C MET A 215 7.02 16.61 -4.69
N LEU A 216 5.73 16.82 -5.00
CA LEU A 216 5.30 17.97 -5.81
C LEU A 216 5.59 19.30 -5.11
N HIS A 217 5.42 19.38 -3.79
CA HIS A 217 5.74 20.58 -3.02
C HIS A 217 7.22 20.94 -3.17
N VAL A 218 8.12 19.98 -2.94
CA VAL A 218 9.57 20.17 -3.11
C VAL A 218 9.92 20.53 -4.55
N LYS A 219 9.36 19.81 -5.53
CA LYS A 219 9.61 20.08 -6.95
C LYS A 219 9.09 21.41 -7.46
N ARG A 220 8.14 22.04 -6.75
CA ARG A 220 7.64 23.39 -7.01
C ARG A 220 8.43 24.49 -6.27
N GLY A 221 9.56 24.13 -5.64
CA GLY A 221 10.42 25.08 -4.91
C GLY A 221 10.06 25.24 -3.43
N GLY A 222 9.15 24.42 -2.91
CA GLY A 222 8.89 24.35 -1.47
C GLY A 222 10.01 23.64 -0.70
N GLU A 223 10.12 23.91 0.59
CA GLU A 223 11.08 23.28 1.48
C GLU A 223 10.35 22.58 2.63
N ILE A 224 10.70 21.33 2.90
CA ILE A 224 10.25 20.64 4.12
C ILE A 224 11.20 21.06 5.24
N ARG A 225 10.82 22.11 5.97
CA ARG A 225 11.63 22.67 7.05
C ARG A 225 11.63 21.73 8.25
N PHE A 226 12.81 21.49 8.79
CA PHE A 226 12.94 20.75 10.04
C PHE A 226 12.38 21.58 11.20
N ASN A 227 11.51 20.98 12.00
CA ASN A 227 10.93 21.60 13.18
C ASN A 227 11.17 20.69 14.39
N TRP A 228 11.89 21.19 15.39
CA TRP A 228 12.24 20.44 16.60
C TRP A 228 11.03 19.96 17.40
N MET A 229 9.94 20.73 17.43
CA MET A 229 8.72 20.32 18.12
C MET A 229 8.07 19.12 17.42
N MET A 230 7.97 19.16 16.08
CA MET A 230 7.44 18.04 15.29
C MET A 230 8.37 16.82 15.38
N ALA A 231 9.68 17.03 15.33
CA ALA A 231 10.65 15.94 15.49
C ALA A 231 10.55 15.28 16.86
N SER A 232 10.41 16.08 17.93
CA SER A 232 10.24 15.57 19.29
C SER A 232 8.90 14.84 19.45
N ALA A 233 7.82 15.36 18.87
CA ALA A 233 6.52 14.69 18.86
C ALA A 233 6.57 13.35 18.09
N ALA A 234 7.25 13.31 16.94
CA ALA A 234 7.46 12.09 16.17
C ALA A 234 8.27 11.05 16.96
N VAL A 235 9.38 11.46 17.58
CA VAL A 235 10.18 10.56 18.44
C VAL A 235 9.35 10.06 19.63
N GLY A 236 8.59 10.94 20.28
CA GLY A 236 7.69 10.55 21.37
C GLY A 236 6.63 9.54 20.91
N TYR A 237 6.05 9.74 19.73
CA TYR A 237 5.11 8.80 19.13
C TYR A 237 5.75 7.44 18.83
N LEU A 238 6.95 7.42 18.24
CA LEU A 238 7.70 6.19 17.94
C LEU A 238 8.05 5.42 19.22
N VAL A 239 8.52 6.12 20.26
CA VAL A 239 8.81 5.51 21.57
C VAL A 239 7.53 4.98 22.21
N GLY A 240 6.44 5.74 22.15
CA GLY A 240 5.13 5.31 22.64
C GLY A 240 4.62 4.05 21.93
N ALA A 241 4.71 4.01 20.60
CA ALA A 241 4.35 2.85 19.78
C ALA A 241 5.21 1.63 20.11
N LEU A 242 6.52 1.82 20.30
CA LEU A 242 7.43 0.76 20.71
C LEU A 242 7.06 0.18 22.08
N ILE A 243 6.82 1.05 23.07
CA ILE A 243 6.41 0.63 24.41
C ILE A 243 5.08 -0.13 24.33
N TRP A 244 4.11 0.36 23.56
CA TRP A 244 2.80 -0.26 23.40
C TRP A 244 2.90 -1.70 22.87
N VAL A 245 3.69 -1.90 21.82
CA VAL A 245 3.91 -3.21 21.19
C VAL A 245 4.70 -4.15 22.12
N ARG A 246 5.67 -3.63 22.88
CA ARG A 246 6.53 -4.43 23.76
C ARG A 246 5.92 -4.78 25.12
N LEU A 247 5.01 -3.95 25.63
CA LEU A 247 4.25 -4.19 26.88
C LEU A 247 2.86 -4.79 26.63
N PRO A 248 2.71 -5.59 25.56
CA PRO A 248 1.48 -5.90 24.83
C PRO A 248 0.19 -5.23 25.34
N LEU A 249 0.06 -3.90 25.18
CA LEU A 249 -1.07 -3.11 25.70
C LEU A 249 -2.33 -3.19 24.81
N TRP A 250 -2.53 -4.30 24.12
CA TRP A 250 -3.64 -4.51 23.18
C TRP A 250 -4.99 -4.56 23.91
N GLY A 251 -6.03 -3.94 23.33
CA GLY A 251 -7.40 -3.94 23.86
C GLY A 251 -7.77 -2.71 24.70
N ILE A 252 -6.85 -1.77 24.94
CA ILE A 252 -7.15 -0.49 25.60
C ILE A 252 -7.84 0.47 24.62
N GLU A 253 -7.49 0.36 23.34
CA GLU A 253 -7.98 1.22 22.26
C GLU A 253 -9.48 1.07 21.97
N THR A 254 -10.04 -0.12 22.15
CA THR A 254 -11.46 -0.42 21.93
C THR A 254 -12.37 0.21 22.99
N ALA A 255 -11.82 0.62 24.14
CA ALA A 255 -12.57 1.29 25.21
C ALA A 255 -12.98 2.74 24.86
N SER A 256 -12.41 3.32 23.81
CA SER A 256 -12.66 4.72 23.42
C SER A 256 -14.00 4.95 22.70
N GLY A 257 -14.65 3.90 22.19
CA GLY A 257 -15.92 4.00 21.43
C GLY A 257 -15.82 4.72 20.08
N LEU A 258 -14.62 5.15 19.67
CA LEU A 258 -14.36 5.81 18.40
C LEU A 258 -14.26 4.80 17.25
N PRO A 259 -14.50 5.23 15.99
CA PRO A 259 -14.36 4.36 14.81
C PRO A 259 -12.98 3.71 14.73
N THR A 260 -12.93 2.46 14.25
CA THR A 260 -11.69 1.66 14.13
C THR A 260 -10.60 2.34 13.30
N VAL A 261 -10.99 3.16 12.32
CA VAL A 261 -10.04 3.96 11.53
C VAL A 261 -9.29 5.02 12.37
N LEU A 262 -9.83 5.47 13.51
CA LEU A 262 -9.21 6.51 14.34
C LEU A 262 -8.42 5.95 15.53
N THR A 263 -8.90 4.89 16.17
CA THR A 263 -8.31 4.40 17.43
C THR A 263 -7.72 3.00 17.34
N GLY A 264 -8.04 2.22 16.31
CA GLY A 264 -7.54 0.86 16.15
C GLY A 264 -6.18 0.76 15.48
N PHE A 265 -5.74 -0.49 15.25
CA PHE A 265 -4.56 -0.86 14.46
C PHE A 265 -4.96 -1.58 13.16
N ASP A 266 -6.12 -1.25 12.63
CA ASP A 266 -6.63 -1.89 11.43
C ASP A 266 -5.76 -1.56 10.21
N LYS A 267 -5.38 -2.62 9.48
CA LYS A 267 -4.56 -2.54 8.28
C LYS A 267 -5.41 -2.32 7.02
N THR A 268 -6.64 -2.84 7.01
CA THR A 268 -7.55 -2.75 5.87
C THR A 268 -7.83 -1.31 5.48
N PHE A 269 -8.25 -0.51 6.45
CA PHE A 269 -8.63 0.89 6.34
C PHE A 269 -7.50 1.86 6.70
N LEU A 270 -6.28 1.35 6.90
CA LEU A 270 -5.10 2.14 7.25
C LEU A 270 -5.42 3.10 8.42
N SER A 271 -5.64 2.52 9.59
CA SER A 271 -5.98 3.28 10.80
C SER A 271 -4.97 4.40 11.10
N LEU A 272 -5.45 5.46 11.74
CA LEU A 272 -4.69 6.67 12.03
C LEU A 272 -3.43 6.36 12.84
N SER A 273 -3.50 5.42 13.78
CA SER A 273 -2.35 4.98 14.56
C SER A 273 -1.19 4.49 13.67
N ARG A 274 -1.54 3.78 12.59
CA ARG A 274 -0.57 3.24 11.63
C ARG A 274 -0.12 4.27 10.62
N LEU A 275 -1.04 5.15 10.20
CA LEU A 275 -0.74 6.27 9.31
C LEU A 275 0.27 7.23 9.96
N MET A 276 0.03 7.62 11.21
CA MET A 276 0.89 8.55 11.98
C MET A 276 2.25 7.95 12.34
N HIS A 277 2.37 6.63 12.28
CA HIS A 277 3.63 5.94 12.55
C HIS A 277 4.67 6.11 11.42
N ILE A 278 4.24 6.53 10.23
CA ILE A 278 5.05 6.67 9.00
C ILE A 278 5.27 8.14 8.67
#